data_AF-A0A6L4WQP4-F1
#
_entry.id   AF-A0A6L4WQP4-F1
#
_cell.length_a   1.000
_cell.length_b   1.000
_cell.length_c   1.000
_cell.angle_alpha   90.00
_cell.angle_beta   90.00
_cell.angle_gamma   90.00
#
_symmetry.space_group_name_H-M   'P 1'
#
loop_
_entity.id
_entity.type
_entity.pdbx_description
1 polymer ?
#
loop_
_entity_poly.entity_id
_entity_poly.type
_entity_poly.pdbx_seq_one_letter_code
_entity_poly.pdbx_strand_id
1 'polypeptide(L)'
;MNFTEAIELNIDKLVGTLKDEDELEEVLKKKFTKKEFKVFIAFAEGKTIDEVKTIVNDDEERINEIYKTACKKLNQEKIKKELVFFK
;
A
#
# COMPACT_ATOMS: atom_id res chain seq x y z
N MET A 1 0.04 -10.96 7.40
CA MET A 1 -0.16 -9.58 6.91
C MET A 1 -1.63 -9.45 6.53
N ASN A 2 -2.28 -8.34 6.88
CA ASN A 2 -3.67 -8.05 6.53
C ASN A 2 -3.69 -6.86 5.54
N PHE A 3 -3.92 -7.14 4.25
CA PHE A 3 -3.96 -6.14 3.18
C PHE A 3 -5.18 -5.24 3.30
N THR A 4 -6.30 -5.79 3.76
CA THR A 4 -7.51 -5.02 4.05
C THR A 4 -7.21 -3.89 5.04
N GLU A 5 -6.64 -4.21 6.20
CA GLU A 5 -6.25 -3.21 7.21
C GLU A 5 -5.25 -2.19 6.65
N ALA A 6 -4.24 -2.65 5.90
CA ALA A 6 -3.23 -1.80 5.29
C ALA A 6 -3.85 -0.74 4.35
N ILE A 7 -4.83 -1.17 3.55
CA ILE A 7 -5.56 -0.31 2.62
C ILE A 7 -6.47 0.64 3.39
N GLU A 8 -7.27 0.14 4.33
CA GLU A 8 -8.21 0.93 5.11
C GLU A 8 -7.53 2.06 5.89
N LEU A 9 -6.34 1.82 6.43
CA LEU A 9 -5.55 2.85 7.14
C LEU A 9 -5.05 3.98 6.24
N ASN A 10 -4.93 3.75 4.94
CA ASN A 10 -4.26 4.66 4.00
C ASN A 10 -5.15 5.17 2.86
N ILE A 11 -6.42 4.76 2.83
CA ILE A 11 -7.38 5.14 1.81
C ILE A 11 -8.32 6.23 2.34
N ASP A 12 -8.45 7.33 1.58
CA ASP A 12 -9.25 8.47 2.04
C ASP A 12 -10.76 8.20 1.95
N LYS A 13 -11.17 7.56 0.85
CA LYS A 13 -12.55 7.21 0.57
C LYS A 13 -12.57 6.04 -0.41
N LEU A 14 -13.31 4.99 -0.05
CA LEU A 14 -13.53 3.82 -0.89
C LEU A 14 -15.02 3.59 -1.09
N VAL A 15 -15.43 3.25 -2.31
CA VAL A 15 -16.82 2.92 -2.67
C VAL A 15 -16.81 1.55 -3.32
N GLY A 16 -17.50 0.59 -2.71
CA GLY A 16 -17.50 -0.82 -3.12
C GLY A 16 -17.13 -1.73 -1.95
N THR A 17 -17.05 -3.04 -2.21
CA THR A 17 -16.54 -4.01 -1.23
C THR A 17 -15.12 -4.39 -1.62
N LEU A 18 -14.17 -4.35 -0.67
CA LEU A 18 -12.81 -4.81 -0.90
C LEU A 18 -12.82 -6.28 -1.33
N LYS A 19 -11.93 -6.61 -2.25
CA LYS A 19 -11.69 -7.99 -2.66
C LYS A 19 -11.03 -8.79 -1.55
N ASP A 20 -10.86 -10.10 -1.75
CA ASP A 20 -10.13 -10.94 -0.80
C ASP A 20 -8.62 -10.63 -0.81
N GLU A 21 -7.93 -11.10 0.22
CA GLU A 21 -6.52 -10.80 0.49
C GLU A 21 -5.59 -11.14 -0.69
N ASP A 22 -5.82 -12.27 -1.38
CA ASP A 22 -4.98 -12.69 -2.50
C ASP A 22 -5.17 -11.75 -3.69
N GLU A 23 -6.42 -11.40 -4.02
CA GLU A 23 -6.71 -10.42 -5.05
C GLU A 23 -6.16 -9.01 -4.72
N LEU A 24 -6.30 -8.57 -3.46
CA LEU A 24 -5.77 -7.28 -3.02
C LEU A 24 -4.24 -7.24 -3.17
N GLU A 25 -3.56 -8.31 -2.76
CA GLU A 25 -2.12 -8.44 -2.91
C GLU A 25 -1.71 -8.35 -4.38
N GLU A 26 -2.40 -9.07 -5.28
CA GLU A 26 -2.11 -9.03 -6.72
C GLU A 26 -2.29 -7.62 -7.30
N VAL A 27 -3.37 -6.92 -6.94
CA VAL A 27 -3.62 -5.55 -7.40
C VAL A 27 -2.50 -4.64 -6.92
N LEU A 28 -2.13 -4.70 -5.64
CA LEU A 28 -1.04 -3.88 -5.08
C LEU A 28 0.30 -4.19 -5.77
N LYS A 29 0.67 -5.46 -5.96
CA LYS A 29 1.89 -5.88 -6.66
C LYS A 29 1.93 -5.41 -8.12
N LYS A 30 0.77 -5.35 -8.80
CA LYS A 30 0.66 -4.88 -10.18
C LYS A 30 0.78 -3.35 -10.31
N LYS A 31 0.37 -2.60 -9.28
CA LYS A 31 0.30 -1.13 -9.31
C LYS A 31 1.50 -0.44 -8.66
N PHE A 32 2.08 -1.06 -7.66
CA PHE A 32 3.26 -0.56 -6.98
C PHE A 32 4.53 -1.16 -7.58
N THR A 33 5.59 -0.38 -7.58
CA THR A 33 6.94 -0.93 -7.77
C THR A 33 7.30 -1.81 -6.58
N LYS A 34 8.28 -2.70 -6.75
CA LYS A 34 8.76 -3.58 -5.67
C LYS A 34 9.18 -2.81 -4.41
N LYS A 35 9.76 -1.61 -4.56
CA LYS A 35 10.14 -0.76 -3.41
C LYS A 35 8.91 -0.14 -2.75
N GLU A 36 8.00 0.45 -3.53
CA GLU A 36 6.74 1.01 -2.99
C GLU A 36 5.94 -0.04 -2.23
N PHE A 37 5.79 -1.24 -2.78
CA PHE A 37 5.10 -2.34 -2.12
C PHE A 37 5.74 -2.71 -0.78
N LYS A 38 7.07 -2.89 -0.76
CA LYS A 38 7.79 -3.20 0.48
C LYS A 38 7.64 -2.11 1.54
N VAL A 39 7.79 -0.85 1.16
CA VAL A 39 7.66 0.30 2.07
C VAL A 39 6.23 0.38 2.61
N PHE A 40 5.24 0.29 1.73
CA PHE A 40 3.82 0.36 2.10
C PHE A 40 3.43 -0.74 3.08
N ILE A 41 3.80 -1.99 2.78
CA ILE A 41 3.56 -3.15 3.65
C ILE A 41 4.24 -2.96 5.01
N ALA A 42 5.51 -2.57 5.01
CA ALA A 42 6.27 -2.44 6.26
C ALA A 42 5.63 -1.41 7.21
N PHE A 43 5.20 -0.26 6.68
CA PHE A 43 4.49 0.72 7.50
C PHE A 43 3.10 0.27 7.93
N ALA A 44 2.36 -0.43 7.07
CA ALA A 44 1.06 -1.00 7.44
C ALA A 44 1.17 -2.08 8.53
N GLU A 45 2.29 -2.81 8.57
CA GLU A 45 2.62 -3.75 9.66
C GLU A 45 3.08 -3.06 10.95
N GLY A 46 3.08 -1.72 10.99
CA GLY A 46 3.47 -0.94 12.17
C GLY A 46 4.99 -0.86 12.39
N LYS A 47 5.80 -1.20 11.38
CA LYS A 47 7.26 -1.10 11.50
C LYS A 47 7.70 0.36 11.61
N THR A 48 8.73 0.56 12.42
CA THR A 48 9.37 1.87 12.56
C THR A 48 10.17 2.22 11.31
N ILE A 49 10.41 3.51 11.09
CA ILE A 49 11.22 3.99 9.97
C ILE A 49 12.60 3.33 9.92
N ASP A 50 13.22 3.06 11.06
CA ASP A 50 14.54 2.43 11.13
C ASP A 50 14.50 0.96 10.69
N GLU A 51 13.44 0.23 11.03
CA GLU A 51 13.24 -1.12 10.49
C GLU A 51 13.01 -1.07 8.97
N VAL A 52 12.23 -0.11 8.48
CA VAL A 52 12.00 0.04 7.02
C VAL A 52 13.31 0.36 6.29
N LYS A 53 14.19 1.20 6.87
CA LYS A 53 15.53 1.48 6.33
C LYS A 53 16.33 0.19 6.13
N THR A 54 16.32 -0.71 7.11
CA THR A 54 17.04 -1.99 6.99
C THR A 54 16.46 -2.90 5.90
N ILE A 55 15.13 -2.88 5.68
CA ILE A 55 14.44 -3.73 4.70
C ILE A 55 14.67 -3.25 3.26
N VAL A 56 14.66 -1.92 3.06
CA VAL A 56 14.69 -1.30 1.72
C VAL A 56 16.09 -0.82 1.36
N ASN A 57 16.98 -0.71 2.34
CA ASN A 57 18.35 -0.21 2.23
C ASN A 57 18.38 1.16 1.53
N ASP A 58 17.65 2.11 2.10
CA ASP A 58 17.47 3.46 1.59
C ASP A 58 17.43 4.45 2.76
N ASP A 59 17.60 5.74 2.48
CA ASP A 59 17.55 6.77 3.52
C ASP A 59 16.11 7.14 3.92
N GLU A 60 15.97 7.80 5.07
CA GLU A 60 14.69 8.19 5.64
C GLU A 60 13.84 9.05 4.71
N GLU A 61 14.47 10.07 4.12
CA GLU A 61 13.79 11.04 3.28
C GLU A 61 13.24 10.34 2.04
N ARG A 62 14.05 9.48 1.43
CA ARG A 62 13.65 8.66 0.30
C ARG A 62 12.51 7.70 0.64
N ILE A 63 12.57 7.03 1.79
CA ILE A 63 11.53 6.10 2.23
C ILE A 63 10.20 6.84 2.46
N ASN A 64 10.23 7.98 3.11
CA ASN A 64 9.04 8.80 3.35
C ASN A 64 8.41 9.27 2.03
N GLU A 65 9.22 9.69 1.05
CA GLU A 65 8.74 10.06 -0.29
C GLU A 65 8.18 8.86 -1.07
N ILE A 66 8.78 7.68 -0.94
CA ILE A 66 8.25 6.43 -1.51
C ILE A 66 6.89 6.09 -0.89
N TYR A 67 6.79 6.15 0.43
CA TYR A 67 5.55 5.84 1.15
C TYR A 67 4.43 6.80 0.75
N LYS A 68 4.70 8.10 0.76
CA LYS A 68 3.77 9.14 0.31
C LYS A 68 3.34 8.94 -1.13
N THR A 69 4.25 8.51 -2.01
CA THR A 69 3.93 8.18 -3.41
C THR A 69 3.04 6.95 -3.51
N ALA A 70 3.30 5.91 -2.70
CA ALA A 70 2.47 4.71 -2.64
C ALA A 70 1.04 5.03 -2.15
N CYS A 71 0.89 5.80 -1.07
CA CYS A 71 -0.42 6.23 -0.57
C CYS A 71 -1.17 7.11 -1.58
N LYS A 72 -0.47 8.01 -2.28
CA LYS A 72 -1.06 8.79 -3.38
C LYS A 72 -1.52 7.90 -4.53
N LYS A 73 -0.76 6.85 -4.89
CA LYS A 73 -1.16 5.88 -5.91
C LYS A 73 -2.38 5.08 -5.46
N LEU A 74 -2.38 4.57 -4.23
CA LEU A 74 -3.51 3.86 -3.65
C LEU A 74 -4.81 4.65 -3.80
N ASN A 75 -4.73 5.96 -3.55
CA ASN A 75 -5.87 6.87 -3.63
C ASN A 75 -6.27 7.32 -5.05
N GLN A 76 -5.60 6.86 -6.10
CA GLN A 76 -6.04 7.11 -7.47
C GLN A 76 -7.30 6.30 -7.76
N GLU A 77 -8.35 6.94 -8.27
CA GLU A 77 -9.64 6.29 -8.53
C GLU A 77 -9.54 5.03 -9.40
N LYS A 78 -8.58 4.98 -10.34
CA LYS A 78 -8.32 3.78 -11.14
C LYS A 78 -7.85 2.59 -10.29
N ILE A 79 -7.03 2.82 -9.26
CA ILE A 79 -6.52 1.77 -8.37
C ILE A 79 -7.63 1.37 -7.40
N LYS A 80 -8.34 2.34 -6.80
CA LYS A 80 -9.48 2.06 -5.93
C LYS A 80 -10.52 1.14 -6.58
N LYS A 81 -10.85 1.40 -7.84
CA LYS A 81 -11.77 0.55 -8.62
C LYS A 81 -11.27 -0.87 -8.88
N GLU A 82 -9.95 -1.08 -8.87
CA GLU A 82 -9.37 -2.42 -9.03
C GLU A 82 -9.30 -3.18 -7.69
N LEU A 83 -9.27 -2.47 -6.55
CA LEU A 83 -9.27 -3.05 -5.20
C LEU A 83 -10.65 -3.53 -4.75
N VAL A 84 -11.72 -3.07 -5.40
CA VAL A 84 -13.09 -3.38 -5.01
C VAL A 84 -13.84 -4.10 -6.11
N PHE A 85 -14.88 -4.81 -5.72
CA PHE A 85 -15.95 -5.22 -6.62
C PHE A 85 -17.24 -4.47 -6.28
N PHE A 86 -18.10 -4.34 -7.28
CA PHE A 86 -19.44 -3.81 -7.15
C PHE A 86 -20.41 -4.99 -7.24
N LYS A 87 -21.21 -5.18 -6.20
CA LYS A 87 -22.30 -6.15 -6.16
C LYS A 87 -23.60 -5.48 -6.56
#